data_AF-A0A8J7XFG2-F1
#
_entry.id   AF-A0A8J7XFG2-F1
#
_cell.length_a   1.000
_cell.length_b   1.000
_cell.length_c   1.000
_cell.angle_alpha   90.00
_cell.angle_beta   90.00
_cell.angle_gamma   90.00
#
_symmetry.space_group_name_H-M   'P 1'
#
loop_
_entity.id
_entity.type
_entity.pdbx_description
1 polymer ?
#
loop_
_entity_poly.entity_id
_entity_poly.type
_entity_poly.pdbx_seq_one_letter_code
_entity_poly.pdbx_strand_id
1 'polypeptide(L)'
;MDRIIAFCGLVCSECPAYIATQKDDDAERKEVAEKWSKEFNADISFENINCDGCISNERVFQYCNVCEIRSCGKEKGILNCAFCDTYACEKLSKFIEAVPDAKGVLDEIRGS
;
A
#
# COMPACT_ATOMS: atom_id res chain seq x y z
N MET A 1 -3.70 0.51 -17.75
CA MET A 1 -3.38 -0.30 -16.55
C MET A 1 -4.47 0.01 -15.55
N ASP A 2 -5.08 -1.01 -14.97
CA ASP A 2 -6.18 -0.81 -14.03
C ASP A 2 -5.69 -0.13 -12.76
N ARG A 3 -6.50 0.77 -12.18
CA ARG A 3 -6.17 1.50 -10.96
C ARG A 3 -6.24 0.53 -9.78
N ILE A 4 -5.09 0.17 -9.20
CA ILE A 4 -5.00 -0.78 -8.08
C ILE A 4 -5.00 0.02 -6.77
N ILE A 5 -5.99 -0.20 -5.92
CA ILE A 5 -6.14 0.52 -4.65
C ILE A 5 -5.84 -0.42 -3.48
N ALA A 6 -4.89 -0.06 -2.63
CA ALA A 6 -4.57 -0.79 -1.41
C ALA A 6 -5.74 -0.77 -0.41
N PHE A 7 -5.70 -1.66 0.57
CA PHE A 7 -6.65 -1.64 1.69
C PHE A 7 -6.76 -0.28 2.36
N CYS A 8 -5.63 0.42 2.53
CA CYS A 8 -5.55 1.72 3.17
C CYS A 8 -5.88 2.92 2.26
N GLY A 9 -6.19 2.71 0.98
CA GLY A 9 -6.51 3.79 0.03
C GLY A 9 -5.35 4.28 -0.82
N LEU A 10 -4.12 3.83 -0.56
CA LEU A 10 -2.98 4.14 -1.44
C LEU A 10 -3.20 3.55 -2.84
N VAL A 11 -2.85 4.33 -3.87
CA VAL A 11 -2.92 3.87 -5.26
C VAL A 11 -1.64 3.08 -5.58
N CYS A 12 -1.71 1.75 -5.48
CA CYS A 12 -0.57 0.87 -5.75
C CYS A 12 -0.05 1.03 -7.19
N SER A 13 -0.93 1.27 -8.17
CA SER A 13 -0.52 1.44 -9.58
C SER A 13 0.36 2.69 -9.81
N GLU A 14 0.40 3.62 -8.85
CA GLU A 14 1.22 4.84 -8.89
C GLU A 14 2.40 4.76 -7.90
N CYS A 15 2.52 3.68 -7.14
CA CYS A 15 3.57 3.50 -6.15
C CYS A 15 4.92 3.22 -6.83
N PRO A 16 6.01 3.92 -6.45
CA PRO A 16 7.34 3.68 -7.02
C PRO A 16 7.82 2.22 -6.88
N ALA A 17 7.54 1.57 -5.75
CA ALA A 17 7.89 0.16 -5.55
C ALA A 17 7.17 -0.77 -6.53
N TYR A 18 5.88 -0.52 -6.77
CA TYR A 18 5.09 -1.29 -7.74
C TYR A 18 5.63 -1.05 -9.15
N ILE A 19 5.81 0.21 -9.54
CA ILE A 19 6.29 0.58 -10.87
C ILE A 19 7.67 -0.03 -11.16
N ALA A 20 8.62 0.10 -10.23
CA ALA A 20 9.95 -0.48 -10.35
C ALA A 20 9.90 -2.02 -10.43
N THR A 21 9.00 -2.65 -9.68
CA THR A 21 8.80 -4.10 -9.73
C THR A 21 8.26 -4.54 -11.09
N GLN A 22 7.26 -3.85 -11.64
CA GLN A 22 6.64 -4.21 -12.93
C GLN A 22 7.57 -3.95 -14.12
N LYS A 23 8.48 -2.97 -14.02
CA LYS A 23 9.54 -2.73 -15.01
C LYS A 23 10.70 -3.71 -14.94
N ASP A 24 10.78 -4.47 -13.84
CA ASP A 24 11.94 -5.28 -13.48
C ASP A 24 13.26 -4.48 -13.42
N ASP A 25 13.19 -3.27 -12.86
CA ASP A 25 14.32 -2.33 -12.82
C ASP A 25 14.95 -2.27 -11.41
N ASP A 26 16.11 -2.91 -11.25
CA ASP A 26 16.86 -2.90 -10.00
C ASP A 26 17.44 -1.54 -9.62
N ALA A 27 17.71 -0.65 -10.59
CA ALA A 27 18.18 0.69 -10.30
C ALA A 27 17.04 1.51 -9.66
N GLU A 28 15.82 1.46 -10.23
CA GLU A 28 14.65 2.09 -9.64
C GLU A 28 14.34 1.48 -8.25
N ARG A 29 14.45 0.16 -8.07
CA ARG A 29 14.26 -0.47 -6.75
C ARG A 29 15.26 0.04 -5.71
N LYS A 30 16.53 0.26 -6.09
CA LYS A 30 17.57 0.83 -5.21
C LYS A 30 17.26 2.27 -4.83
N GLU A 31 16.84 3.10 -5.79
CA GLU A 31 16.46 4.49 -5.50
C GLU A 31 15.29 4.57 -4.51
N VAL A 32 14.27 3.71 -4.70
CA VAL A 32 13.12 3.62 -3.78
C VAL A 32 13.57 3.17 -2.39
N ALA A 33 14.40 2.12 -2.31
CA ALA A 33 14.95 1.62 -1.06
C ALA A 33 15.74 2.70 -0.31
N GLU A 34 16.67 3.39 -0.97
CA GLU A 34 17.46 4.46 -0.36
C GLU A 34 16.60 5.62 0.14
N LYS A 35 15.59 6.03 -0.65
CA LYS A 35 14.67 7.09 -0.28
C LYS A 35 13.87 6.71 0.97
N TRP A 36 13.25 5.55 0.95
CA TRP A 36 12.42 5.07 2.06
C TRP A 36 13.23 4.76 3.31
N SER A 37 14.48 4.30 3.15
CA SER A 37 15.41 4.11 4.26
C SER A 37 15.65 5.41 5.02
N LYS A 38 15.88 6.51 4.29
CA LYS A 38 16.06 7.84 4.89
C LYS A 38 14.77 8.37 5.50
N GLU A 39 13.65 8.23 4.79
CA GLU A 39 12.34 8.76 5.21
C GLU A 39 11.81 8.07 6.47
N PHE A 40 11.94 6.75 6.55
CA PHE A 40 11.46 5.95 7.69
C PHE A 40 12.54 5.63 8.71
N ASN A 41 13.76 6.14 8.53
CA ASN A 41 14.93 5.86 9.37
C ASN A 41 15.09 4.34 9.61
N ALA A 42 15.05 3.56 8.53
CA ALA A 42 15.09 2.10 8.54
C ALA A 42 16.06 1.57 7.49
N ASP A 43 16.63 0.38 7.69
CA ASP A 43 17.47 -0.28 6.68
C ASP A 43 16.57 -1.12 5.75
N ILE A 44 16.37 -0.62 4.53
CA ILE A 44 15.49 -1.22 3.52
C ILE A 44 16.39 -1.64 2.36
N SER A 45 16.54 -2.95 2.15
CA SER A 45 17.21 -3.48 0.95
C SER A 45 16.31 -3.32 -0.28
N PHE A 46 16.90 -3.12 -1.46
CA PHE A 46 16.18 -3.09 -2.73
C PHE A 46 15.44 -4.41 -3.03
N GLU A 47 15.95 -5.53 -2.53
CA GLU A 47 15.31 -6.85 -2.62
C GLU A 47 13.93 -6.86 -1.93
N ASN A 48 13.75 -6.00 -0.93
CA ASN A 48 12.51 -5.87 -0.17
C ASN A 48 11.47 -4.99 -0.87
N ILE A 49 11.83 -4.28 -1.95
CA ILE A 49 10.95 -3.38 -2.72
C ILE A 49 10.02 -4.13 -3.69
N ASN A 50 10.28 -5.42 -3.93
CA ASN A 50 9.48 -6.26 -4.84
C ASN A 50 8.00 -6.30 -4.42
N CYS A 51 7.12 -5.74 -5.25
CA CYS A 51 5.70 -5.55 -4.93
C CYS A 51 4.79 -5.65 -6.17
N ASP A 52 3.79 -6.53 -6.11
CA ASP A 52 2.73 -6.69 -7.12
C ASP A 52 1.41 -6.04 -6.66
N GLY A 53 1.49 -5.13 -5.69
CA GLY A 53 0.35 -4.40 -5.14
C GLY A 53 -0.19 -4.99 -3.85
N CYS A 54 -0.77 -4.15 -2.99
CA CYS A 54 -1.14 -4.51 -1.63
C CYS A 54 -2.22 -5.61 -1.55
N ILE A 55 -3.10 -5.69 -2.55
CA ILE A 55 -4.14 -6.72 -2.64
C ILE A 55 -3.56 -8.08 -3.12
N SER A 56 -2.38 -8.08 -3.75
CA SER A 56 -1.73 -9.31 -4.21
C SER A 56 -1.41 -10.26 -3.04
N ASN A 57 -1.51 -11.55 -3.33
CA ASN A 57 -1.07 -12.63 -2.44
C ASN A 57 0.36 -13.11 -2.73
N GLU A 58 1.00 -12.59 -3.79
CA GLU A 58 2.33 -13.01 -4.22
C GLU A 58 3.41 -12.11 -3.59
N ARG A 59 4.08 -11.26 -4.38
CA ARG A 59 5.15 -10.39 -3.88
C ARG A 59 4.56 -9.09 -3.37
N VAL A 60 4.96 -8.69 -2.18
CA VAL A 60 4.62 -7.40 -1.59
C VAL A 60 5.86 -6.80 -0.94
N PHE A 61 5.94 -5.47 -0.95
CA PHE A 61 6.94 -4.74 -0.19
C PHE A 61 6.99 -5.27 1.25
N GLN A 62 8.18 -5.53 1.80
CA GLN A 62 8.33 -6.30 3.04
C GLN A 62 7.44 -5.83 4.18
N TYR A 63 7.27 -4.51 4.36
CA TYR A 63 6.41 -3.95 5.40
C TYR A 63 4.94 -4.36 5.28
N CYS A 64 4.44 -4.61 4.06
CA CYS A 64 3.07 -5.09 3.84
C CYS A 64 2.82 -6.48 4.46
N ASN A 65 3.85 -7.23 4.83
CA ASN A 65 3.70 -8.49 5.57
C ASN A 65 3.32 -8.29 7.04
N VAL A 66 3.64 -7.15 7.63
CA VAL A 66 3.32 -6.81 9.03
C VAL A 66 2.26 -5.70 9.15
N CYS A 67 1.72 -5.24 8.02
CA CYS A 67 0.71 -4.18 7.99
C CYS A 67 -0.63 -4.69 8.53
N GLU A 68 -1.06 -4.17 9.69
CA GLU A 68 -2.32 -4.56 10.34
C GLU A 68 -3.55 -4.24 9.50
N ILE A 69 -3.55 -3.13 8.76
CA ILE A 69 -4.67 -2.74 7.88
C ILE A 69 -4.85 -3.79 6.77
N ARG A 70 -3.74 -4.25 6.17
CA ARG A 70 -3.75 -5.30 5.16
C ARG A 70 -4.21 -6.63 5.74
N SER A 71 -3.66 -7.07 6.88
CA SER A 71 -4.08 -8.33 7.52
C SER A 71 -5.58 -8.33 7.80
N CYS A 72 -6.09 -7.25 8.42
CA CYS A 72 -7.50 -7.08 8.73
C CYS A 72 -8.38 -7.12 7.48
N GLY A 73 -8.00 -6.42 6.41
CA GLY A 73 -8.75 -6.42 5.16
C GLY A 73 -8.78 -7.81 4.49
N LYS A 74 -7.67 -8.53 4.51
CA LYS A 74 -7.58 -9.91 3.99
C LYS A 74 -8.44 -10.88 4.80
N GLU A 75 -8.37 -10.81 6.13
CA GLU A 75 -9.18 -11.64 7.04
C GLU A 75 -10.69 -11.42 6.83
N LYS A 76 -11.09 -10.19 6.53
CA LYS A 76 -12.48 -9.83 6.24
C LYS A 76 -12.91 -10.17 4.80
N GLY A 77 -11.99 -10.53 3.91
CA GLY A 77 -12.30 -10.82 2.50
C GLY A 77 -12.84 -9.62 1.71
N ILE A 78 -12.50 -8.39 2.12
CA ILE A 78 -12.94 -7.16 1.44
C ILE A 78 -11.89 -6.72 0.41
N LEU A 79 -12.30 -5.92 -0.58
CA LEU A 79 -11.37 -5.42 -1.60
C LEU A 79 -10.43 -4.33 -1.06
N ASN A 80 -10.98 -3.41 -0.26
CA ASN A 80 -10.25 -2.41 0.50
C ASN A 80 -11.13 -1.88 1.63
N CYS A 81 -10.62 -0.97 2.47
CA CYS A 81 -11.35 -0.48 3.62
C CYS A 81 -12.62 0.34 3.27
N ALA A 82 -12.79 0.83 2.04
CA ALA A 82 -14.02 1.53 1.64
C ALA A 82 -15.25 0.61 1.72
N PHE A 83 -15.06 -0.69 1.50
CA PHE A 83 -16.08 -1.74 1.60
C PHE A 83 -16.25 -2.29 3.03
N CYS A 84 -15.54 -1.75 4.02
CA CYS A 84 -15.68 -2.19 5.41
C CYS A 84 -16.90 -1.52 6.05
N ASP A 85 -17.74 -2.29 6.74
CA ASP A 85 -18.93 -1.77 7.43
C ASP A 85 -18.57 -0.76 8.52
N THR A 86 -17.42 -0.96 9.16
CA THR A 86 -16.91 -0.11 10.25
C THR A 86 -16.02 1.04 9.76
N TYR A 87 -16.09 1.42 8.49
CA TYR A 87 -15.27 2.52 7.94
C TYR A 87 -15.74 3.89 8.48
N ALA A 88 -14.86 4.78 8.95
CA ALA A 88 -13.42 4.64 9.17
C ALA A 88 -13.13 4.18 10.62
N CYS A 89 -12.56 2.99 10.80
CA CYS A 89 -12.24 2.44 12.13
C CYS A 89 -10.87 2.87 12.63
N GLU A 90 -10.63 2.76 13.94
CA GLU A 90 -9.39 3.19 14.61
C GLU A 90 -8.09 2.66 13.98
N LYS A 91 -8.10 1.41 13.47
CA LYS A 91 -6.94 0.80 12.79
C LYS A 91 -6.55 1.55 11.51
N LEU A 92 -7.52 2.17 10.84
CA LEU A 92 -7.32 2.92 9.61
C LEU A 92 -7.16 4.42 9.89
N SER A 93 -7.92 4.98 10.84
CA SER A 93 -8.04 6.44 11.07
C SER A 93 -6.67 7.12 11.19
N LYS A 94 -5.76 6.56 11.99
CA LYS A 94 -4.41 7.11 12.16
C LYS A 94 -3.63 7.21 10.85
N PHE A 95 -3.79 6.24 9.96
CA PHE A 95 -3.11 6.22 8.67
C PHE A 95 -3.70 7.27 7.71
N ILE A 96 -5.03 7.32 7.59
CA ILE A 96 -5.71 8.25 6.66
C ILE A 96 -5.68 9.71 7.14
N GLU A 97 -5.46 9.95 8.44
CA GLU A 97 -5.14 11.27 8.99
C GLU A 97 -3.72 11.72 8.57
N ALA A 98 -2.76 10.81 8.59
CA ALA A 98 -1.38 11.07 8.14
C ALA A 98 -1.25 11.14 6.60
N VAL A 99 -2.15 10.48 5.87
CA VAL A 99 -2.17 10.42 4.41
C VAL A 99 -3.56 10.80 3.88
N PRO A 100 -3.92 12.09 3.84
CA PRO A 100 -5.26 12.55 3.44
C PRO A 100 -5.68 12.12 2.02
N ASP A 101 -4.73 11.99 1.09
CA ASP A 101 -5.01 11.53 -0.27
C ASP A 101 -5.59 10.10 -0.27
N ALA A 102 -5.05 9.22 0.60
CA ALA A 102 -5.56 7.86 0.74
C ALA A 102 -7.00 7.85 1.29
N LYS A 103 -7.33 8.79 2.20
CA LYS A 103 -8.71 9.01 2.65
C LYS A 103 -9.63 9.36 1.50
N GLY A 104 -9.22 10.33 0.67
CA GLY A 104 -10.00 10.81 -0.46
C GLY A 104 -10.34 9.68 -1.43
N VAL A 105 -9.38 8.81 -1.72
CA VAL A 105 -9.60 7.62 -2.58
C VAL A 105 -10.63 6.67 -1.97
N LEU A 106 -10.55 6.37 -0.67
CA LEU A 106 -11.51 5.48 -0.02
C LEU A 106 -12.92 6.10 0.06
N ASP A 107 -13.00 7.40 0.34
CA ASP A 107 -14.26 8.14 0.39
C ASP A 107 -14.94 8.18 -1.00
N GLU A 108 -14.16 8.36 -2.08
CA GLU A 108 -14.63 8.31 -3.47
C GLU A 108 -15.23 6.93 -3.81
N ILE A 109 -14.52 5.85 -3.46
CA ILE A 109 -14.98 4.48 -3.70
C ILE A 109 -16.25 4.18 -2.90
N ARG A 110 -16.34 4.64 -1.65
CA ARG A 110 -17.49 4.36 -0.77
C ARG A 110 -18.74 5.15 -1.17
N GLY A 111 -18.57 6.34 -1.75
CA GLY A 111 -19.66 7.17 -2.25
C GLY A 111 -20.16 6.78 -3.63
N SER A 112 -19.50 5.82 -4.30
CA SER A 112 -19.86 5.28 -5.62
C SER A 112 -20.81 4.09 -5.51
#